data_AF-A0AA97CI26-F1
#
_entry.id   AF-A0AA97CI26-F1
#
_cell.length_a   1.000
_cell.length_b   1.000
_cell.length_c   1.000
_cell.angle_alpha   90.00
_cell.angle_beta   90.00
_cell.angle_gamma   90.00
#
_symmetry.space_group_name_H-M   'P 1'
#
loop_
_entity.id
_entity.type
_entity.pdbx_description
1 polymer ?
#
loop_
_entity_poly.entity_id
_entity_poly.type
_entity_poly.pdbx_seq_one_letter_code
_entity_poly.pdbx_strand_id
1 'polypeptide(L)'
;MDHALPILPKITIRVIDDASLETLAISHYESRGCKPRALGKGHSIRRKGKNTDAFLARIKVNYVRQLLSNYDHDKENAYRSSGQEREASCMSQQLYSAIAQHYPSLAAECERQIAQRNTL
;
A
#
# COMPACT_ATOMS: atom_id res chain seq x y z
N MET A 1 -3.66 -32.59 5.76
CA MET A 1 -3.79 -31.67 6.90
C MET A 1 -4.18 -30.32 6.33
N ASP A 2 -5.48 -30.11 6.18
CA ASP A 2 -6.04 -28.84 5.74
C ASP A 2 -5.88 -27.83 6.87
N HIS A 3 -4.81 -27.04 6.80
CA HIS A 3 -4.76 -25.79 7.53
C HIS A 3 -5.79 -24.88 6.88
N ALA A 4 -7.04 -24.98 7.33
CA ALA A 4 -8.05 -23.97 7.10
C ALA A 4 -7.46 -22.66 7.64
N LEU A 5 -6.89 -21.87 6.72
CA LEU A 5 -6.38 -20.54 7.02
C LEU A 5 -7.53 -19.81 7.72
N PRO A 6 -7.33 -19.31 8.95
CA PRO A 6 -8.37 -18.59 9.66
C PRO A 6 -8.86 -17.51 8.70
N ILE A 7 -10.16 -17.54 8.40
CA ILE A 7 -10.85 -16.61 7.50
C ILE A 7 -10.41 -15.23 7.95
N LEU A 8 -9.46 -14.64 7.20
CA LEU A 8 -8.91 -13.36 7.55
C LEU A 8 -10.07 -12.36 7.58
N PRO A 9 -10.14 -11.48 8.59
CA PRO A 9 -11.24 -10.54 8.72
C PRO A 9 -11.42 -9.77 7.42
N LYS A 10 -12.67 -9.58 6.99
CA LYS A 10 -12.99 -8.90 5.73
C LYS A 10 -12.34 -7.52 5.73
N ILE A 11 -11.36 -7.33 4.85
CA ILE A 11 -10.67 -6.04 4.71
C ILE A 11 -11.68 -5.04 4.15
N THR A 12 -11.88 -3.94 4.86
CA THR A 12 -12.74 -2.83 4.42
C THR A 12 -11.86 -1.66 4.05
N ILE A 13 -12.05 -1.12 2.84
CA ILE A 13 -11.36 0.07 2.35
C ILE A 13 -12.40 1.19 2.23
N ARG A 14 -12.12 2.33 2.87
CA ARG A 14 -12.86 3.56 2.64
C ARG A 14 -12.48 4.09 1.26
N VAL A 15 -13.45 4.10 0.34
CA VAL A 15 -13.25 4.60 -1.03
C VAL A 15 -13.49 6.10 -1.05
N ILE A 16 -12.56 6.83 -1.65
CA ILE A 16 -12.62 8.27 -1.91
C ILE A 16 -12.33 8.52 -3.39
N ASP A 17 -12.65 9.70 -3.90
CA ASP A 17 -12.33 10.07 -5.28
C ASP A 17 -10.80 10.17 -5.49
N ASP A 18 -10.36 9.99 -6.73
CA ASP A 18 -8.92 9.94 -7.06
C ASP A 18 -8.19 11.27 -6.81
N ALA A 19 -8.87 12.41 -6.98
CA ALA A 19 -8.27 13.73 -6.74
C ALA A 19 -8.02 13.97 -5.25
N SER A 20 -8.99 13.60 -4.40
CA SER A 20 -8.83 13.59 -2.94
C SER A 20 -7.76 12.59 -2.50
N LEU A 21 -7.75 11.39 -3.08
CA LEU A 21 -6.74 10.37 -2.77
C LEU A 21 -5.33 10.86 -3.06
N GLU A 22 -5.12 11.52 -4.19
CA GLU A 22 -3.84 12.10 -4.54
C GLU A 22 -3.40 13.17 -3.54
N THR A 23 -4.27 14.13 -3.28
CA THR A 23 -3.99 15.25 -2.38
C THR A 23 -3.64 14.77 -0.97
N LEU A 24 -4.43 13.83 -0.45
CA LEU A 24 -4.23 13.27 0.88
C LEU A 24 -2.99 12.38 0.95
N ALA A 25 -2.70 11.58 -0.09
CA ALA A 25 -1.50 10.76 -0.14
C ALA A 25 -0.22 11.61 -0.17
N ILE A 26 -0.24 12.73 -0.93
CA ILE A 26 0.86 13.71 -0.96
C ILE A 26 1.04 14.35 0.41
N SER A 27 -0.04 14.90 0.99
CA SER A 27 0.01 15.57 2.29
C SER A 27 0.50 14.64 3.40
N HIS A 28 0.01 13.39 3.43
CA HIS A 28 0.45 12.38 4.40
C HIS A 28 1.91 11.95 4.19
N TYR A 29 2.40 11.89 2.95
CA TYR A 29 3.81 11.61 2.69
C TYR A 29 4.71 12.74 3.19
N GLU A 30 4.32 14.00 2.94
CA GLU A 30 5.03 15.20 3.40
C GLU A 30 5.02 15.32 4.94
N SER A 31 3.89 15.03 5.59
CA SER A 31 3.73 15.13 7.05
C SER A 31 4.62 14.15 7.82
N ARG A 32 4.99 13.02 7.21
CA ARG A 32 5.94 12.06 7.80
C ARG A 32 7.39 12.55 7.83
N GLY A 33 7.66 13.79 7.42
CA GLY A 33 9.01 14.37 7.39
C GLY A 33 9.97 13.61 6.45
N CYS A 34 9.42 12.69 5.64
CA CYS A 34 10.13 11.95 4.63
C CYS A 34 10.48 12.94 3.52
N LYS A 35 11.58 13.70 3.70
CA LYS A 35 12.23 14.40 2.59
C LYS A 35 12.35 13.39 1.48
N PRO A 36 11.73 13.59 0.31
CA PRO A 36 11.76 12.57 -0.70
C PRO A 36 13.23 12.41 -1.07
N ARG A 37 13.87 11.29 -0.69
CA ARG A 37 15.28 11.05 -1.04
C ARG A 37 15.48 11.03 -2.57
N ALA A 38 14.38 10.98 -3.31
CA ALA A 38 14.33 11.13 -4.76
C ALA A 38 14.11 12.57 -5.25
N LEU A 39 13.58 13.52 -4.46
CA LEU A 39 13.30 14.90 -4.87
C LEU A 39 14.30 15.84 -4.19
N GLY A 40 15.22 16.42 -4.96
CA GLY A 40 16.23 17.36 -4.47
C GLY A 40 15.64 18.58 -3.73
N LYS A 41 16.52 19.37 -3.11
CA LYS A 41 16.18 20.60 -2.37
C LYS A 41 15.22 21.49 -3.17
N GLY A 42 13.99 21.63 -2.67
CA GLY A 42 13.07 22.72 -3.07
C GLY A 42 11.86 22.36 -3.93
N HIS A 43 11.31 21.14 -3.91
CA HIS A 43 10.20 20.79 -4.82
C HIS A 43 8.93 20.30 -4.12
N SER A 44 7.84 21.06 -4.33
CA SER A 44 6.48 20.56 -4.47
C SER A 44 6.48 19.34 -5.39
N ILE A 45 5.62 18.34 -5.14
CA ILE A 45 5.53 17.05 -5.85
C ILE A 45 5.11 17.25 -7.32
N ARG A 46 5.99 17.87 -8.10
CA ARG A 46 5.76 18.35 -9.47
C ARG A 46 6.96 18.00 -10.34
N ARG A 47 7.54 16.81 -10.17
CA ARG A 47 8.36 16.25 -11.24
C ARG A 47 7.42 15.85 -12.37
N LYS A 48 7.62 16.37 -13.58
CA LYS A 48 6.96 15.81 -14.77
C LYS A 48 7.79 14.61 -15.25
N GLY A 49 7.16 13.44 -15.42
CA GLY A 49 7.80 12.25 -16.01
C GLY A 49 7.31 10.93 -15.43
N LYS A 50 7.62 9.81 -16.12
CA LYS A 50 7.18 8.44 -15.77
C LYS A 50 7.49 8.01 -14.32
N ASN A 51 8.57 8.53 -13.74
CA ASN A 51 8.95 8.23 -12.35
C ASN A 51 8.02 8.90 -11.33
N THR A 52 7.32 9.96 -11.71
CA THR A 52 6.35 10.63 -10.85
C THR A 52 5.08 9.82 -10.75
N ASP A 53 4.57 9.27 -11.85
CA ASP A 53 3.34 8.48 -11.85
C ASP A 53 3.51 7.20 -11.00
N ALA A 54 4.65 6.52 -11.15
CA ALA A 54 5.00 5.37 -10.31
C ALA A 54 5.16 5.74 -8.82
N PHE A 55 5.75 6.91 -8.54
CA PHE A 55 5.88 7.41 -7.18
C PHE A 55 4.54 7.79 -6.56
N LEU A 56 3.67 8.48 -7.32
CA LEU A 56 2.31 8.84 -6.92
C LEU A 56 1.48 7.59 -6.65
N ALA A 57 1.51 6.61 -7.55
CA ALA A 57 0.84 5.33 -7.33
C ALA A 57 1.31 4.65 -6.03
N ARG A 58 2.63 4.64 -5.77
CA ARG A 58 3.19 4.07 -4.54
C ARG A 58 2.70 4.77 -3.28
N ILE A 59 2.70 6.11 -3.25
CA ILE A 59 2.22 6.84 -2.07
C ILE A 59 0.71 6.73 -1.90
N LYS A 60 -0.08 6.68 -3.00
CA LYS A 60 -1.52 6.43 -2.98
C LYS A 60 -1.82 5.07 -2.35
N VAL A 61 -1.20 3.99 -2.83
CA VAL A 61 -1.36 2.63 -2.27
C VAL A 61 -0.97 2.60 -0.79
N ASN A 62 0.15 3.24 -0.42
CA ASN A 62 0.57 3.30 0.99
C ASN A 62 -0.41 4.07 1.87
N TYR A 63 -0.98 5.17 1.38
CA TYR A 63 -2.01 5.93 2.07
C TYR A 63 -3.26 5.08 2.29
N VAL A 64 -3.75 4.40 1.25
CA VAL A 64 -4.92 3.52 1.35
C VAL A 64 -4.66 2.43 2.38
N ARG A 65 -3.50 1.76 2.29
CA ARG A 65 -3.07 0.74 3.24
C ARG A 65 -3.07 1.28 4.68
N GLN A 66 -2.48 2.44 4.94
CA GLN A 66 -2.25 2.92 6.31
C GLN A 66 -3.44 3.63 6.95
N LEU A 67 -4.30 4.28 6.16
CA LEU A 67 -5.32 5.21 6.68
C LEU A 67 -6.74 4.89 6.23
N LEU A 68 -6.92 4.26 5.07
CA LEU A 68 -8.25 3.97 4.53
C LEU A 68 -8.67 2.52 4.72
N SER A 69 -7.76 1.65 5.14
CA SER A 69 -8.05 0.25 5.38
C SER A 69 -8.10 -0.07 6.88
N ASN A 70 -8.94 -1.03 7.26
CA ASN A 70 -8.93 -1.63 8.60
C ASN A 70 -7.82 -2.70 8.75
N TYR A 71 -6.87 -2.74 7.83
CA TYR A 71 -5.87 -3.80 7.75
C TYR A 71 -4.83 -3.64 8.85
N ASP A 72 -4.72 -4.67 9.69
CA ASP A 72 -3.81 -4.70 10.82
C ASP A 72 -2.37 -4.96 10.36
N HIS A 73 -1.57 -3.90 10.34
CA HIS A 73 -0.16 -3.94 9.97
C HIS A 73 0.69 -4.65 11.01
N ASP A 74 0.33 -4.50 12.29
CA ASP A 74 1.09 -5.07 13.39
C ASP A 74 0.92 -6.58 13.40
N LYS A 75 -0.29 -7.07 13.06
CA LYS A 75 -0.56 -8.49 12.85
C LYS A 75 0.20 -9.08 11.65
N GLU A 76 0.25 -8.39 10.51
CA GLU A 76 1.08 -8.82 9.36
C GLU A 76 2.56 -8.94 9.77
N ASN A 77 3.07 -7.93 10.47
CA ASN A 77 4.46 -7.89 10.91
C ASN A 77 4.74 -8.99 11.94
N ALA A 78 3.82 -9.23 12.88
CA ALA A 78 3.94 -10.31 13.86
C ALA A 78 4.03 -11.68 13.17
N TYR A 79 3.21 -11.93 12.14
CA TYR A 79 3.31 -13.17 11.35
C TYR A 79 4.64 -13.31 10.62
N ARG A 80 5.19 -12.24 10.06
CA ARG A 80 6.54 -12.30 9.48
C ARG A 80 7.60 -12.60 10.53
N SER A 81 7.55 -11.92 11.66
CA SER A 81 8.52 -12.11 12.75
C SER A 81 8.44 -13.48 13.41
N SER A 82 7.28 -14.15 13.37
CA SER A 82 7.11 -15.52 13.88
C SER A 82 7.46 -16.61 12.85
N GLY A 83 7.89 -16.25 11.63
CA GLY A 83 8.18 -17.20 10.55
C GLY A 83 6.94 -17.71 9.81
N GLN A 84 5.78 -17.10 10.03
CA GLN A 84 4.52 -17.39 9.34
C GLN A 84 4.40 -16.57 8.05
N GLU A 85 5.35 -16.76 7.14
CA GLU A 85 5.44 -15.99 5.88
C GLU A 85 4.23 -16.20 4.97
N ARG A 86 3.64 -17.40 4.98
CA ARG A 86 2.46 -17.72 4.16
C ARG A 86 1.25 -16.91 4.60
N GLU A 87 1.05 -16.78 5.90
CA GLU A 87 -0.03 -16.02 6.52
C GLU A 87 0.15 -14.53 6.29
N ALA A 88 1.38 -14.01 6.47
CA ALA A 88 1.70 -12.61 6.17
C ALA A 88 1.52 -12.27 4.68
N SER A 89 1.87 -13.20 3.79
CA SER A 89 1.70 -13.06 2.34
C SER A 89 0.23 -13.10 1.95
N CYS A 90 -0.56 -14.02 2.52
CA CYS A 90 -2.00 -14.10 2.29
C CYS A 90 -2.71 -12.82 2.74
N MET A 91 -2.36 -12.31 3.92
CA MET A 91 -2.85 -11.02 4.42
C MET A 91 -2.53 -9.86 3.46
N SER A 92 -1.26 -9.78 3.03
CA SER A 92 -0.82 -8.73 2.09
C SER A 92 -1.58 -8.83 0.76
N GLN A 93 -1.70 -10.03 0.20
CA GLN A 93 -2.40 -10.27 -1.07
C GLN A 93 -3.87 -9.83 -0.98
N GLN A 94 -4.59 -10.20 0.07
CA GLN A 94 -5.98 -9.79 0.25
C GLN A 94 -6.14 -8.27 0.30
N LEU A 95 -5.24 -7.57 1.01
CA LEU A 95 -5.25 -6.11 1.06
C LEU A 95 -5.06 -5.52 -0.34
N TYR A 96 -3.98 -5.90 -1.02
CA TYR A 96 -3.63 -5.34 -2.32
C TYR A 96 -4.66 -5.67 -3.40
N SER A 97 -5.25 -6.86 -3.36
CA SER A 97 -6.38 -7.22 -4.22
C SER A 97 -7.61 -6.35 -3.94
N ALA A 98 -7.94 -6.10 -2.68
CA ALA A 98 -9.05 -5.20 -2.33
C ALA A 98 -8.77 -3.75 -2.79
N ILE A 99 -7.53 -3.27 -2.67
CA ILE A 99 -7.13 -1.95 -3.19
C ILE A 99 -7.30 -1.91 -4.72
N ALA A 100 -6.83 -2.93 -5.43
CA ALA A 100 -6.94 -3.00 -6.90
C ALA A 100 -8.40 -3.07 -7.38
N GLN A 101 -9.29 -3.71 -6.63
CA GLN A 101 -10.73 -3.75 -6.94
C GLN A 101 -11.39 -2.37 -6.83
N HIS A 102 -11.02 -1.58 -5.82
CA HIS A 102 -11.59 -0.25 -5.61
C HIS A 102 -10.90 0.85 -6.40
N TYR A 103 -9.60 0.68 -6.69
CA TYR A 103 -8.78 1.61 -7.45
C TYR A 103 -8.04 0.87 -8.57
N PRO A 104 -8.71 0.58 -9.71
CA PRO A 104 -8.10 -0.16 -10.81
C PRO A 104 -6.82 0.48 -11.38
N SER A 105 -6.71 1.81 -11.30
CA SER A 105 -5.51 2.56 -11.71
C SER A 105 -4.26 2.22 -10.88
N LEU A 106 -4.43 1.66 -9.68
CA LEU A 106 -3.35 1.28 -8.78
C LEU A 106 -3.01 -0.21 -8.84
N ALA A 107 -3.69 -1.01 -9.65
CA ALA A 107 -3.52 -2.46 -9.72
C ALA A 107 -2.07 -2.88 -10.02
N ALA A 108 -1.43 -2.24 -10.99
CA ALA A 108 -0.04 -2.53 -11.35
C ALA A 108 0.95 -2.27 -10.19
N GLU A 109 0.69 -1.22 -9.39
CA GLU A 109 1.51 -0.92 -8.21
C GLU A 109 1.24 -1.92 -7.08
N CYS A 110 -0.01 -2.37 -6.93
CA CYS A 110 -0.37 -3.42 -5.98
C CYS A 110 0.35 -4.74 -6.29
N GLU A 111 0.35 -5.18 -7.56
CA GLU A 111 1.08 -6.37 -8.01
C GLU A 111 2.59 -6.25 -7.75
N ARG A 112 3.18 -5.08 -8.07
CA ARG A 112 4.60 -4.81 -7.79
C ARG A 112 4.93 -4.95 -6.31
N GLN A 113 4.09 -4.44 -5.41
CA GLN A 113 4.31 -4.52 -3.97
C GLN A 113 4.09 -5.94 -3.42
N ILE A 114 3.14 -6.71 -3.97
CA ILE A 114 2.98 -8.14 -3.65
C ILE A 114 4.26 -8.90 -4.05
N ALA A 115 4.73 -8.71 -5.29
CA ALA A 115 5.92 -9.40 -5.79
C ALA A 115 7.14 -9.11 -4.92
N GLN A 116 7.36 -7.85 -4.54
CA GLN A 116 8.47 -7.45 -3.63
C GLN A 116 8.37 -8.07 -2.25
N ARG A 117 7.16 -8.27 -1.72
CA ARG A 117 6.94 -8.87 -0.40
C ARG A 117 7.11 -10.39 -0.40
N ASN A 118 6.90 -11.04 -1.55
CA ASN A 118 7.08 -12.48 -1.72
C ASN A 118 8.54 -12.89 -2.05
N THR A 119 9.42 -11.92 -2.34
CA THR A 119 10.84 -12.19 -2.67
C THR A 119 11.80 -11.98 -1.49
N LEU A 120 11.28 -11.57 -0.32
CA LEU A 120 12.02 -11.46 0.94
C LEU A 120 11.98 -12.79 1.67
#